data_AF-A0A8T5XS44-F1
#
_entry.id   AF-A0A8T5XS44-F1
#
_cell.length_a   1.000
_cell.length_b   1.000
_cell.length_c   1.000
_cell.angle_alpha   90.00
_cell.angle_beta   90.00
_cell.angle_gamma   90.00
#
_symmetry.space_group_name_H-M   'P 1'
#
loop_
_entity.id
_entity.type
_entity.pdbx_description
1 polymer ?
#
loop_
_entity_poly.entity_id
_entity_poly.type
_entity_poly.pdbx_seq_one_letter_code
_entity_poly.pdbx_strand_id
1 'polypeptide(L)' 'MKWRCNLCGFKIKDREDRRKINIKNGSVYVLGYCDNCLNWTILKRLSLDKLKGHIKESLLE' A
#
# COMPACT_ATOMS: atom_id res chain seq x y z
N MET A 1 -7.42 7.87 -4.95
CA MET A 1 -8.07 6.76 -4.21
C MET A 1 -8.48 7.24 -2.82
N LYS A 2 -9.57 6.73 -2.21
CA LYS A 2 -9.94 7.05 -0.82
C LYS A 2 -9.54 5.89 0.09
N TRP A 3 -8.41 6.00 0.78
CA TRP A 3 -7.98 5.00 1.75
C TRP A 3 -8.60 5.19 3.12
N ARG A 4 -8.81 4.07 3.83
CA ARG A 4 -9.36 4.05 5.17
C ARG A 4 -8.55 3.12 6.05
N CYS A 5 -8.47 3.45 7.34
CA CYS A 5 -7.85 2.58 8.31
C CYS A 5 -8.73 1.36 8.56
N ASN A 6 -8.17 0.15 8.47
CA ASN A 6 -8.94 -1.07 8.70
C ASN A 6 -9.40 -1.23 10.16
N LEU A 7 -8.76 -0.53 11.10
CA LEU A 7 -9.09 -0.61 12.52
C LEU A 7 -10.25 0.31 12.90
N CYS A 8 -10.16 1.60 12.57
CA CYS A 8 -11.14 2.60 13.00
C CYS A 8 -12.00 3.18 11.86
N GLY A 9 -11.79 2.75 10.62
CA GLY A 9 -12.49 3.31 9.45
C GLY A 9 -12.08 4.74 9.06
N PHE A 10 -11.19 5.38 9.83
CA PHE A 10 -10.76 6.77 9.59
C PHE A 10 -10.14 6.94 8.21
N LYS A 11 -10.48 8.04 7.53
CA LYS A 11 -9.99 8.34 6.19
C LYS A 11 -8.50 8.68 6.26
N ILE A 12 -7.67 7.86 5.63
CA ILE A 12 -6.23 8.09 5.54
C ILE A 12 -5.99 9.02 4.36
N LYS A 13 -5.33 10.15 4.62
CA LYS A 13 -4.94 11.10 3.58
C LYS A 13 -3.87 10.46 2.70
N ASP A 14 -3.99 10.69 1.40
CA ASP A 14 -2.98 10.27 0.44
C ASP A 14 -1.74 11.16 0.64
N ARG A 15 -0.79 10.67 1.44
CA ARG A 15 0.46 11.34 1.77
C ARG A 15 1.61 10.36 1.57
N GLU A 16 2.57 10.70 0.73
CA GLU A 16 3.74 9.85 0.47
C GLU A 16 4.62 9.69 1.72
N ASP A 17 4.81 10.75 2.51
CA ASP A 17 5.58 10.72 3.76
C ASP A 17 5.02 9.73 4.79
N ARG A 18 3.73 9.40 4.67
CA ARG A 18 3.00 8.48 5.57
C ARG A 18 2.64 7.17 4.92
N ARG A 19 3.34 6.80 3.85
CA ARG A 19 3.14 5.56 3.11
C ARG A 19 4.41 4.74 3.13
N LYS A 20 4.27 3.44 3.34
CA LYS A 20 5.39 2.49 3.27
C LYS A 20 4.99 1.31 2.43
N ILE A 21 5.91 0.83 1.61
CA ILE A 21 5.73 -0.41 0.85
C ILE A 21 6.52 -1.49 1.58
N ASN A 22 5.86 -2.59 1.90
CA ASN A 22 6.50 -3.74 2.54
C ASN A 22 6.33 -4.98 1.66
N ILE A 23 7.39 -5.74 1.42
CA ILE A 23 7.35 -6.95 0.61
C ILE A 23 7.60 -8.14 1.53
N LYS A 24 6.60 -9.00 1.69
CA LYS A 24 6.71 -10.23 2.49
C LYS A 24 6.03 -11.39 1.78
N ASN A 25 6.69 -12.55 1.79
CA ASN A 25 6.14 -13.83 1.29
C ASN A 25 5.53 -13.72 -0.12
N GLY A 26 6.21 -13.07 -1.06
CA GLY A 26 5.70 -12.94 -2.42
C GLY A 26 4.53 -11.95 -2.59
N SER A 27 4.21 -11.15 -1.57
CA SER A 27 3.16 -10.12 -1.63
C SER A 27 3.74 -8.73 -1.31
N VAL A 28 3.24 -7.71 -2.00
CA VAL A 28 3.54 -6.30 -1.73
C VAL A 28 2.38 -5.68 -0.97
N TYR A 29 2.68 -5.07 0.17
CA TYR A 29 1.72 -4.42 1.07
C TYR A 29 1.98 -2.92 1.05
N VAL A 30 0.97 -2.16 0.66
CA VAL A 30 0.97 -0.70 0.83
C VAL A 30 0.41 -0.43 2.22
N LEU A 31 1.28 0.07 3.10
CA LEU A 31 0.95 0.50 4.46
C LEU A 31 0.74 2.01 4.48
N GLY A 32 -0.21 2.46 5.28
CA GLY A 32 -0.46 3.87 5.56
C GLY A 32 -0.52 4.11 7.05
N TYR A 33 0.00 5.26 7.49
CA TYR A 33 -0.15 5.66 8.87
C TYR A 33 -1.55 6.24 9.13
N CYS A 34 -2.21 5.76 10.18
CA CYS A 34 -3.49 6.29 10.63
C CYS A 34 -3.26 7.25 11.80
N ASP A 35 -3.51 8.53 11.58
CA ASP A 35 -3.43 9.56 12.63
C ASP A 35 -4.38 9.33 13.80
N ASN A 36 -5.52 8.67 13.56
CA ASN A 36 -6.50 8.42 14.62
C ASN A 36 -6.08 7.27 15.55
N CYS A 37 -5.50 6.21 14.98
CA CYS A 37 -4.99 5.07 15.77
C CYS A 37 -3.52 5.23 16.18
N LEU A 38 -2.85 6.26 15.68
CA LEU A 38 -1.40 6.46 15.77
C LEU A 38 -0.59 5.21 15.37
N ASN A 39 -1.09 4.45 14.39
CA ASN A 39 -0.52 3.16 14.00
C ASN A 39 -0.52 2.96 12.47
N TRP A 40 0.34 2.06 11.99
CA TRP A 40 0.40 1.64 10.60
C TRP A 40 -0.68 0.61 10.29
N THR A 41 -1.36 0.76 9.16
CA THR A 41 -2.42 -0.16 8.70
C THR A 41 -2.24 -0.49 7.22
N ILE A 42 -2.73 -1.66 6.82
CA ILE A 42 -2.63 -2.14 5.43
C ILE A 42 -3.72 -1.47 4.60
N LEU A 43 -3.29 -0.68 3.61
CA LEU A 43 -4.18 0.01 2.68
C LEU A 43 -4.50 -0.83 1.44
N LYS A 44 -3.50 -1.55 0.93
CA LYS A 44 -3.62 -2.38 -0.27
C LYS A 44 -2.65 -3.55 -0.21
N ARG A 45 -3.09 -4.71 -0.68
CA ARG A 45 -2.24 -5.88 -0.94
C ARG A 45 -2.20 -6.13 -2.44
N LEU A 46 -1.00 -6.32 -2.97
CA LEU A 46 -0.72 -6.65 -4.36
C LEU A 46 0.03 -7.99 -4.37
N SER A 47 -0.37 -8.90 -5.27
CA SER A 47 0.43 -10.10 -5.54
C SER A 47 1.63 -9.73 -6.41
N LEU A 48 2.81 -10.30 -6.14
CA LEU A 48 4.00 -10.03 -6.97
C LEU A 48 3.80 -10.43 -8.43
N ASP A 49 2.99 -11.46 -8.73
CA ASP A 49 2.66 -11.85 -10.11
C ASP A 49 2.01 -10.72 -10.92
N LYS A 50 1.17 -9.89 -10.28
CA LYS A 50 0.56 -8.73 -10.94
C LYS A 50 1.56 -7.58 -11.14
N LEU A 51 2.59 -7.49 -10.31
CA LEU A 51 3.65 -6.48 -10.43
C LEU A 51 4.70 -6.86 -11.48
N LYS A 52 5.06 -8.15 -11.57
CA LYS A 52 6.02 -8.65 -12.57
C LYS A 52 5.53 -8.43 -14.01
N GLY A 53 4.23 -8.54 -14.26
CA GLY A 53 3.63 -8.21 -15.56
C GLY A 53 3.89 -6.74 -15.95
N HIS A 54 3.57 -5.81 -15.05
CA HIS A 54 3.74 -4.38 -15.30
C HIS A 54 5.21 -3.92 -15.42
N ILE A 55 6.14 -4.52 -14.66
CA ILE A 55 7.57 -4.15 -14.76
C ILE A 55 8.16 -4.58 -16.11
N LYS A 56 7.73 -5.72 -16.66
CA LYS A 56 8.21 -6.17 -17.96
C LYS A 56 7.79 -5.25 -19.10
N GLU A 57 6.58 -4.71 -19.07
CA GLU A 57 6.11 -3.79 -20.11
C GLU A 57 6.83 -2.43 -20.05
N SER A 58 7.09 -1.87 -18.87
CA SER A 58 7.77 -0.56 -18.74
C SER A 58 9.29 -0.58 -18.93
N LEU A 59 9.94 -1.75 -18.99
CA LEU A 59 11.38 -1.88 -19.29
C LEU A 59 11.68 -2.16 -20.77
N LEU A 60 10.63 -2.33 -21.57
CA LEU A 60 10.70 -2.60 -23.01
C LEU A 60 10.29 -1.39 -23.87
N GLU A 61 10.03 -0.24 -23.24
CA GLU A 61 9.92 1.08 -23.91
C GLU A 61 11.27 1.82 -23.92
#